data_AF-A0AA97HGR8-F1
#
_entry.id   AF-A0AA97HGR8-F1
#
_cell.length_a   1.000
_cell.length_b   1.000
_cell.length_c   1.000
_cell.angle_alpha   90.00
_cell.angle_beta   90.00
_cell.angle_gamma   90.00
#
_symmetry.space_group_name_H-M   'P 1'
#
loop_
_entity.id
_entity.type
_entity.pdbx_description
1 polymer ?
#
loop_
_entity_poly.entity_id
_entity_poly.type
_entity_poly.pdbx_seq_one_letter_code
_entity_poly.pdbx_strand_id
1 'polypeptide(L)'
;MNERELKLLIEAGAVKLILITAQGSMFHVEAKTAGAAKVLMTGRGDVRQWRSIDSCARWLRKTGVGKADLDFQNWHIGQGEIHI
;
A
#
# COMPACT_ATOMS: atom_id res chain seq x y z
N MET A 1 -0.25 8.28 6.96
CA MET A 1 -0.08 9.31 5.91
C MET A 1 -1.23 9.25 4.94
N ASN A 2 -1.63 10.36 4.31
CA ASN A 2 -2.67 10.35 3.26
C ASN A 2 -2.07 10.35 1.84
N GLU A 3 -2.93 10.34 0.80
CA GLU A 3 -2.48 10.32 -0.62
C GLU A 3 -1.63 11.55 -1.00
N ARG A 4 -1.98 12.74 -0.50
CA ARG A 4 -1.23 13.97 -0.78
C ARG A 4 0.18 13.89 -0.20
N GLU A 5 0.29 13.46 1.05
CA GLU A 5 1.58 13.26 1.71
C GLU A 5 2.42 12.19 1.00
N LEU A 6 1.81 11.09 0.55
CA LEU A 6 2.52 10.06 -0.21
C LEU A 6 3.12 10.62 -1.50
N LYS A 7 2.36 11.41 -2.27
CA LYS A 7 2.87 12.04 -3.50
C LYS A 7 4.06 12.96 -3.22
N LEU A 8 3.95 13.80 -2.19
CA LEU A 8 5.06 14.68 -1.78
C LEU A 8 6.32 13.88 -1.40
N LEU A 9 6.17 12.76 -0.69
CA LEU A 9 7.30 11.89 -0.34
C LEU A 9 7.92 11.21 -1.56
N ILE A 10 7.12 10.83 -2.55
CA ILE A 10 7.59 10.25 -3.82
C ILE A 10 8.38 11.31 -4.61
N GLU A 11 7.80 12.50 -4.79
CA GLU A 11 8.42 13.62 -5.51
C GLU A 11 9.74 14.05 -4.86
N ALA A 12 9.81 14.05 -3.54
CA ALA A 12 11.03 14.35 -2.79
C ALA A 12 12.06 13.21 -2.77
N GLY A 13 11.78 12.05 -3.37
CA GLY A 13 12.66 10.87 -3.33
C GLY A 13 12.83 10.26 -1.93
N ALA A 14 11.92 10.56 -1.01
CA ALA A 14 11.99 10.14 0.40
C ALA A 14 11.45 8.72 0.63
N VAL A 15 10.71 8.17 -0.33
CA VAL A 15 10.22 6.79 -0.30
C VAL A 15 11.32 5.85 -0.78
N LYS A 16 11.75 4.94 0.09
CA LYS A 16 12.74 3.89 -0.24
C LYS A 16 12.08 2.64 -0.80
N LEU A 17 10.91 2.29 -0.28
CA LEU A 17 10.14 1.11 -0.69
C LEU A 17 8.65 1.36 -0.46
N ILE A 18 7.83 0.89 -1.39
CA ILE A 18 6.40 0.68 -1.18
C ILE A 18 6.17 -0.79 -0.88
N LEU A 19 5.53 -1.08 0.24
CA LEU A 19 5.14 -2.42 0.64
C LEU A 19 3.60 -2.50 0.60
N ILE A 20 3.08 -3.47 -0.15
CA ILE A 20 1.69 -3.88 -0.07
C ILE A 20 1.66 -5.02 0.94
N THR A 21 0.87 -4.89 2.00
CA THR A 21 0.79 -5.89 3.07
C THR A 21 -0.61 -6.49 3.07
N ALA A 22 -0.70 -7.80 2.98
CA ALA A 22 -1.95 -8.53 3.17
C ALA A 22 -2.30 -8.60 4.66
N GLN A 23 -3.59 -8.47 4.98
CA GLN A 23 -4.14 -8.55 6.33
C GLN A 23 -5.53 -9.22 6.25
N GLY A 24 -5.62 -10.48 6.65
CA GLY A 24 -6.82 -11.29 6.45
C GLY A 24 -7.10 -11.52 4.96
N SER A 25 -8.18 -10.93 4.44
CA SER A 25 -8.58 -10.97 3.03
C SER A 25 -8.40 -9.63 2.29
N MET A 26 -7.68 -8.69 2.89
CA MET A 26 -7.52 -7.32 2.39
C MET A 26 -6.04 -6.97 2.25
N PHE A 27 -5.76 -5.90 1.52
CA PHE A 27 -4.43 -5.34 1.35
C PHE A 27 -4.40 -3.91 1.84
N HIS A 28 -3.34 -3.49 2.52
CA HIS A 28 -3.01 -2.09 2.75
C HIS A 28 -1.63 -1.76 2.21
N VAL A 29 -1.27 -0.48 2.23
CA VAL A 29 0.00 0.01 1.70
C VAL A 29 0.78 0.73 2.79
N GLU A 30 2.08 0.48 2.82
CA GLU A 30 3.06 1.17 3.65
C GLU A 30 4.16 1.76 2.77
N ALA A 31 4.55 3.01 3.05
CA ALA A 31 5.77 3.58 2.47
C ALA A 31 6.88 3.54 3.51
N LYS A 32 7.96 2.83 3.20
CA LYS A 32 9.18 2.85 4.00
C LYS A 32 9.99 4.08 3.63
N THR A 33 10.24 4.92 4.61
CA THR A 33 11.12 6.09 4.50
C THR A 33 12.42 5.84 5.28
N ALA A 34 13.33 6.82 5.34
CA ALA A 34 14.55 6.67 6.13
C ALA A 34 14.29 6.47 7.64
N GLY A 35 13.24 7.10 8.19
CA GLY A 35 12.98 7.08 9.64
C GLY A 35 11.97 6.04 10.11
N ALA A 36 10.96 5.73 9.28
CA ALA A 36 9.91 4.78 9.65
C ALA A 36 9.09 4.32 8.43
N ALA A 37 8.34 3.23 8.61
CA ALA A 37 7.23 2.88 7.74
C ALA A 37 6.00 3.75 8.09
N LYS A 38 5.32 4.25 7.05
CA LYS A 38 4.08 5.02 7.20
C LYS A 38 2.95 4.27 6.52
N VAL A 39 1.90 3.93 7.28
CA VAL A 39 0.68 3.32 6.73
C VAL A 39 -0.13 4.36 5.98
N LEU A 40 -0.66 3.98 4.82
CA LEU A 40 -1.54 4.81 4.01
C LEU A 40 -2.95 4.82 4.58
N MET A 41 -3.47 6.02 4.79
CA MET A 41 -4.78 6.28 5.39
C MET A 41 -5.71 6.92 4.36
N THR A 42 -7.01 6.74 4.56
CA THR A 42 -8.05 7.51 3.88
C THR A 42 -8.08 8.94 4.40
N GLY A 43 -8.77 9.83 3.69
CA GLY A 43 -8.98 11.22 4.16
C GLY A 43 -9.77 11.31 5.47
N ARG A 44 -10.45 10.24 5.89
CA ARG A 44 -11.19 10.16 7.15
C ARG A 44 -10.35 9.67 8.33
N GLY A 45 -9.12 9.22 8.08
CA GLY A 45 -8.23 8.71 9.12
C GLY A 45 -8.24 7.19 9.30
N ASP A 46 -9.05 6.45 8.54
CA ASP A 46 -9.02 4.98 8.53
C ASP A 46 -7.87 4.44 7.67
N VAL A 47 -7.37 3.23 7.93
CA VAL A 47 -6.39 2.57 7.04
C VAL A 47 -7.03 2.37 5.67
N ARG A 48 -6.33 2.78 4.61
CA ARG A 48 -6.81 2.55 3.25
C ARG A 48 -6.55 1.11 2.88
N GLN A 49 -7.62 0.40 2.52
CA GLN A 49 -7.57 -1.02 2.18
C GLN A 49 -8.15 -1.32 0.80
N TRP A 50 -7.69 -2.41 0.20
CA TRP A 50 -8.17 -2.94 -1.07
C TRP A 50 -8.52 -4.41 -0.94
N ARG A 51 -9.56 -4.85 -1.67
CA ARG A 51 -9.96 -6.27 -1.75
C ARG A 51 -9.12 -7.08 -2.74
N SER A 52 -8.44 -6.42 -3.69
CA SER A 52 -7.64 -7.10 -4.71
C SER A 52 -6.33 -6.36 -4.98
N ILE A 53 -5.29 -7.13 -5.34
CA ILE A 53 -3.97 -6.61 -5.72
C ILE A 53 -4.10 -5.71 -6.96
N ASP A 54 -4.88 -6.10 -7.96
CA ASP A 54 -5.06 -5.31 -9.19
C ASP A 54 -5.56 -3.89 -8.94
N SER A 55 -6.55 -3.75 -8.05
CA SER A 55 -7.10 -2.44 -7.69
C SER A 55 -6.10 -1.60 -6.91
N CYS A 56 -5.30 -2.24 -6.05
CA CYS A 56 -4.20 -1.60 -5.32
C CYS A 56 -3.08 -1.15 -6.27
N ALA A 57 -2.59 -2.04 -7.14
CA ALA A 57 -1.54 -1.77 -8.11
C ALA A 57 -1.93 -0.67 -9.10
N ARG A 58 -3.16 -0.68 -9.60
CA ARG A 58 -3.69 0.38 -10.47
C ARG A 58 -3.71 1.73 -9.76
N TRP A 59 -4.10 1.76 -8.49
CA TRP A 59 -4.09 2.99 -7.71
C TRP A 59 -2.66 3.49 -7.47
N LEU A 60 -1.75 2.60 -7.07
CA LEU A 60 -0.32 2.92 -6.88
C LEU A 60 0.30 3.52 -8.15
N ARG A 61 0.02 2.91 -9.31
CA ARG A 61 0.51 3.41 -10.60
C ARG A 61 0.03 4.83 -10.90
N LYS A 62 -1.26 5.12 -10.64
CA LYS A 62 -1.82 6.48 -10.78
C LYS A 62 -1.20 7.48 -9.81
N THR A 63 -0.72 7.03 -8.66
CA THR A 63 -0.03 7.85 -7.65
C THR A 63 1.45 8.10 -7.98
N GLY A 64 1.97 7.48 -9.05
CA GLY A 64 3.37 7.65 -9.48
C GLY A 64 4.31 6.54 -8.99
N VAL A 65 3.78 5.51 -8.32
CA VAL A 65 4.58 4.35 -7.88
C VAL A 65 4.75 3.38 -9.04
N GLY A 66 6.00 3.11 -9.42
CA GLY A 66 6.35 2.17 -10.50
C GLY A 66 6.64 0.74 -10.03
N LYS A 67 6.98 0.55 -8.76
CA LYS A 67 7.34 -0.73 -8.16
C LYS A 67 6.86 -0.77 -6.70
N ALA A 68 6.39 -1.94 -6.27
CA ALA A 68 6.10 -2.25 -4.88
C ALA A 68 6.46 -3.71 -4.60
N ASP A 69 6.79 -4.01 -3.35
CA ASP A 69 6.92 -5.38 -2.85
C ASP A 69 5.59 -5.79 -2.22
N LEU A 70 5.30 -7.09 -2.20
CA LEU A 70 4.06 -7.65 -1.66
C LEU A 70 4.38 -8.68 -0.57
N ASP A 71 3.77 -8.49 0.60
CA ASP A 71 3.91 -9.36 1.76
C ASP A 71 2.57 -10.06 2.05
N PHE A 72 2.61 -11.40 2.04
CA PHE A 72 1.45 -12.27 2.29
C PHE A 72 1.45 -12.90 3.69
N GLN A 73 2.38 -12.52 4.58
CA GLN A 73 2.54 -13.18 5.88
C GLN A 73 1.25 -13.24 6.71
N ASN A 74 0.37 -12.23 6.61
CA ASN A 74 -0.92 -12.19 7.32
C ASN A 74 -2.13 -12.47 6.41
N TRP A 75 -1.94 -13.10 5.25
CA TRP A 75 -3.05 -13.57 4.42
C TRP A 75 -3.67 -14.84 5.02
N HIS A 76 -5.00 -14.87 5.13
CA HIS A 76 -5.71 -16.05 5.61
C HIS A 76 -6.33 -16.83 4.45
N ILE A 77 -5.82 -18.04 4.21
CA ILE A 77 -6.35 -18.97 3.21
C ILE A 77 -7.82 -19.26 3.53
N GLY A 78 -8.70 -19.11 2.54
CA GLY A 78 -10.15 -19.33 2.68
C GLY A 78 -10.98 -18.10 3.07
N GLN A 79 -10.35 -16.94 3.37
CA GLN A 79 -11.07 -15.68 3.60
C GLN A 79 -11.17 -14.81 2.34
N GLY A 80 -10.46 -15.16 1.26
CA GLY A 80 -10.53 -14.51 -0.04
C GLY A 80 -9.74 -15.26 -1.10
N GLU A 81 -9.94 -14.88 -2.37
CA GLU A 81 -9.17 -15.38 -3.51
C GLU A 81 -8.20 -14.30 -3.99
N ILE A 82 -6.99 -14.72 -4.38
CA ILE A 82 -6.00 -13.85 -5.01
C ILE A 82 -5.80 -14.34 -6.43
N HIS A 83 -6.07 -13.47 -7.40
CA HIS A 83 -5.69 -13.66 -8.79
C HIS A 83 -4.48 -12.76 -9.05
N ILE A 84 -3.37 -13.33 -9.53
CA ILE A 84 -2.10 -12.65 -9.84
C ILE A 84 -1.81 -12.84 -11.33
#